data_AF-A0A0Q6W702-F1
#
_entry.id   AF-A0A0Q6W702-F1
#
_cell.length_a   1.000
_cell.length_b   1.000
_cell.length_c   1.000
_cell.angle_alpha   90.00
_cell.angle_beta   90.00
_cell.angle_gamma   90.00
#
_symmetry.space_group_name_H-M   'P 1'
#
loop_
_entity.id
_entity.type
_entity.pdbx_description
1 polymer ?
#
loop_
_entity_poly.entity_id
_entity_poly.type
_entity_poly.pdbx_seq_one_letter_code
_entity_poly.pdbx_strand_id
1 'polypeptide(L)'
;MTILLPALFVAMLLPCTDVLAVSLAGRPTDDGVCDLSPMTTYRLTRKVFVPAGTSGLPDIYARLALQYVTVECKNGQVLLLHSDLGNSEDEDTFRKVVAELCSPAEIARESSATVEYPYAFQVKCKLSKIQEAKQRLAAADRIQTVDEMIQERAPVQRRAETDGNAPKSKECSQKIGLGQILLGFGGNCR
;
A
#
# COMPACT_ATOMS: atom_id res chain seq x y z
N MET A 1 61.83 14.80 -37.72
CA MET A 1 61.30 15.26 -36.43
C MET A 1 59.78 15.25 -36.54
N THR A 2 59.13 14.20 -36.06
CA THR A 2 57.67 14.12 -35.98
C THR A 2 57.33 13.03 -34.96
N ILE A 3 56.98 13.47 -33.76
CA ILE A 3 56.50 12.64 -32.66
C ILE A 3 54.99 12.55 -32.83
N LEU A 4 54.45 11.36 -33.15
CA LEU A 4 53.02 11.10 -33.05
C LEU A 4 52.74 10.52 -31.65
N LEU A 5 52.13 11.33 -30.79
CA LEU A 5 51.49 10.85 -29.55
C LEU A 5 50.24 10.04 -29.93
N PRO A 6 50.05 8.81 -29.44
CA PRO A 6 48.74 8.19 -29.45
C PRO A 6 47.95 8.77 -28.27
N ALA A 7 46.90 9.54 -28.58
CA ALA A 7 45.89 9.94 -27.61
C ALA A 7 45.17 8.67 -27.10
N LEU A 8 45.47 8.27 -25.87
CA LEU A 8 44.83 7.16 -25.18
C LEU A 8 43.40 7.59 -24.81
N PHE A 9 42.44 7.29 -25.68
CA PHE A 9 41.01 7.38 -25.38
C PHE A 9 40.67 6.34 -24.31
N VAL A 10 40.70 6.75 -23.03
CA VAL A 10 40.10 5.96 -21.94
C VAL A 10 38.59 6.09 -22.08
N ALA A 11 37.97 5.16 -22.80
CA ALA A 11 36.54 4.99 -22.81
C ALA A 11 36.08 4.63 -21.39
N MET A 12 35.41 5.57 -20.71
CA MET A 12 34.67 5.29 -19.49
C MET A 12 33.56 4.28 -19.82
N LEU A 13 33.83 3.01 -19.57
CA LEU A 13 32.81 1.98 -19.41
C LEU A 13 32.03 2.31 -18.13
N LEU A 14 31.09 3.25 -18.23
CA LEU A 14 30.06 3.43 -17.21
C LEU A 14 29.23 2.15 -17.22
N PRO A 15 29.11 1.43 -16.08
CA PRO A 15 28.14 0.35 -16.00
C PRO A 15 26.76 0.97 -16.18
N CYS A 16 26.14 0.72 -17.35
CA CYS A 16 24.71 0.86 -17.51
C CYS A 16 24.07 -0.14 -16.55
N THR A 17 23.82 0.32 -15.33
CA THR A 17 22.91 -0.39 -14.43
C THR A 17 21.54 -0.23 -15.06
N ASP A 18 21.03 -1.30 -15.66
CA ASP A 18 19.66 -1.35 -16.15
C ASP A 18 18.75 -0.92 -15.02
N VAL A 19 18.17 0.24 -15.22
CA VAL A 19 17.27 0.82 -14.26
C VAL A 19 15.93 0.15 -14.52
N LEU A 20 15.49 -0.69 -13.58
CA LEU A 20 14.23 -1.38 -13.72
C LEU A 20 13.10 -0.37 -13.48
N ALA A 21 12.21 -0.25 -14.46
CA ALA A 21 10.94 0.46 -14.36
C ALA A 21 10.13 -0.12 -13.18
N VAL A 22 9.71 0.73 -12.23
CA VAL A 22 8.97 0.27 -11.04
C VAL A 22 7.52 0.73 -11.10
N SER A 23 6.59 -0.22 -11.16
CA SER A 23 5.15 0.06 -11.03
C SER A 23 4.48 -0.91 -10.07
N LEU A 24 3.91 -0.39 -8.98
CA LEU A 24 3.09 -1.16 -8.03
C LEU A 24 1.86 -1.76 -8.72
N ALA A 25 1.35 -1.07 -9.74
CA ALA A 25 0.23 -1.53 -10.56
C ALA A 25 0.64 -2.54 -11.64
N GLY A 26 1.94 -2.79 -11.84
CA GLY A 26 2.47 -3.60 -12.94
C GLY A 26 2.30 -2.95 -14.32
N ARG A 27 2.17 -1.63 -14.38
CA ARG A 27 2.04 -0.88 -15.64
C ARG A 27 3.43 -0.59 -16.22
N PRO A 28 3.57 -0.50 -17.55
CA PRO A 28 4.79 0.01 -18.16
C PRO A 28 5.08 1.43 -17.65
N THR A 29 6.30 1.66 -17.19
CA THR A 29 6.82 2.97 -16.80
C THR A 29 8.25 3.12 -17.30
N ASP A 30 8.76 4.35 -17.36
CA ASP A 30 10.18 4.57 -17.54
C ASP A 30 10.96 4.33 -16.25
N ASP A 31 12.26 4.32 -16.41
CA ASP A 31 13.23 3.95 -15.40
C ASP A 31 13.51 5.08 -14.40
N GLY A 32 13.09 6.30 -14.73
CA GLY A 32 13.13 7.48 -13.88
C GLY A 32 11.99 7.57 -12.87
N VAL A 33 11.06 6.61 -12.84
CA VAL A 33 9.86 6.67 -12.00
C VAL A 33 9.74 5.46 -11.07
N CYS A 34 9.36 5.75 -9.83
CA CYS A 34 8.92 4.79 -8.81
C CYS A 34 7.39 4.96 -8.66
N ASP A 35 6.63 4.27 -9.52
CA ASP A 35 5.19 4.48 -9.66
C ASP A 35 4.39 3.59 -8.71
N LEU A 36 3.84 4.17 -7.65
CA LEU A 36 2.91 3.49 -6.75
C LEU A 36 1.44 3.79 -7.10
N SER A 37 1.17 4.49 -8.20
CA SER A 37 -0.17 4.86 -8.65
C SER A 37 -0.78 3.82 -9.60
N PRO A 38 -2.11 3.89 -9.84
CA PRO A 38 -3.13 4.57 -9.03
C PRO A 38 -3.50 3.75 -7.78
N MET A 39 -4.32 4.31 -6.88
CA MET A 39 -4.85 3.64 -5.68
C MET A 39 -3.75 3.03 -4.80
N THR A 40 -2.78 3.84 -4.37
CA THR A 40 -1.56 3.34 -3.72
C THR A 40 -1.86 2.46 -2.50
N THR A 41 -2.65 2.95 -1.54
CA THR A 41 -2.97 2.22 -0.30
C THR A 41 -3.75 0.93 -0.59
N TYR A 42 -4.76 0.98 -1.45
CA TYR A 42 -5.50 -0.21 -1.90
C TYR A 42 -4.59 -1.26 -2.54
N ARG A 43 -3.60 -0.86 -3.35
CA ARG A 43 -2.68 -1.82 -3.96
C ARG A 43 -1.72 -2.44 -2.96
N LEU A 44 -1.30 -1.67 -1.95
CA LEU A 44 -0.49 -2.20 -0.85
C LEU A 44 -1.28 -3.26 -0.07
N THR A 45 -2.57 -3.05 0.20
CA THR A 45 -3.41 -4.05 0.92
C THR A 45 -3.67 -5.32 0.12
N ARG A 46 -3.52 -5.28 -1.22
CA ARG A 46 -3.56 -6.49 -2.05
C ARG A 46 -2.30 -7.35 -1.96
N LYS A 47 -1.18 -6.77 -1.53
CA LYS A 47 0.08 -7.49 -1.29
C LYS A 47 0.18 -8.02 0.14
N VAL A 48 -0.28 -7.23 1.11
CA VAL A 48 -0.34 -7.62 2.53
C VAL A 48 -1.74 -7.38 3.05
N PHE A 49 -2.40 -8.43 3.54
CA PHE A 49 -3.76 -8.35 4.03
C PHE A 49 -3.83 -7.55 5.34
N VAL A 50 -4.61 -6.47 5.35
CA VAL A 50 -4.92 -5.69 6.54
C VAL A 50 -6.42 -5.84 6.84
N PRO A 51 -6.82 -6.44 7.98
CA PRO A 51 -8.23 -6.62 8.31
C PRO A 51 -9.01 -5.30 8.34
N ALA A 52 -10.25 -5.33 7.86
CA ALA A 52 -11.15 -4.19 8.00
C ALA A 52 -11.36 -3.84 9.48
N GLY A 53 -11.36 -2.55 9.81
CA GLY A 53 -11.47 -2.08 11.19
C GLY A 53 -10.16 -2.08 11.98
N THR A 54 -9.03 -2.41 11.35
CA THR A 54 -7.70 -2.25 11.96
C THR A 54 -7.45 -0.77 12.27
N SER A 55 -6.98 -0.48 13.49
CA SER A 55 -6.67 0.89 13.90
C SER A 55 -5.27 1.34 13.43
N GLY A 56 -5.07 2.65 13.27
CA GLY A 56 -3.76 3.20 12.89
C GLY A 56 -3.31 2.84 11.48
N LEU A 57 -4.26 2.74 10.53
CA LEU A 57 -4.01 2.41 9.12
C LEU A 57 -2.91 3.26 8.46
N PRO A 58 -2.82 4.59 8.69
CA PRO A 58 -1.79 5.39 8.04
C PRO A 58 -0.36 4.97 8.38
N ASP A 59 -0.11 4.46 9.59
CA ASP A 59 1.22 3.98 9.97
C ASP A 59 1.54 2.64 9.29
N ILE A 60 0.55 1.73 9.25
CA ILE A 60 0.69 0.42 8.60
C ILE A 60 0.93 0.61 7.10
N TYR A 61 0.11 1.42 6.43
CA TYR A 61 0.26 1.67 5.00
C TYR A 61 1.54 2.42 4.67
N ALA A 62 1.99 3.35 5.52
CA ALA A 62 3.29 3.98 5.34
C ALA A 62 4.43 2.95 5.47
N ARG A 63 4.34 2.02 6.43
CA ARG A 63 5.30 0.92 6.60
C ARG A 63 5.39 0.04 5.36
N LEU A 64 4.24 -0.38 4.83
CA LEU A 64 4.16 -1.20 3.62
C LEU A 64 4.71 -0.46 2.40
N ALA A 65 4.39 0.83 2.25
CA ALA A 65 4.94 1.65 1.18
C ALA A 65 6.47 1.79 1.29
N LEU A 66 7.00 2.02 2.49
CA LEU A 66 8.44 2.12 2.72
C LEU A 66 9.16 0.80 2.44
N GLN A 67 8.60 -0.34 2.85
CA GLN A 67 9.12 -1.66 2.51
C GLN A 67 9.19 -1.85 0.99
N TYR A 68 8.12 -1.51 0.27
CA TYR A 68 8.10 -1.61 -1.19
C TYR A 68 9.13 -0.68 -1.84
N VAL A 69 9.09 0.62 -1.53
CA VAL A 69 9.97 1.62 -2.16
C VAL A 69 11.43 1.35 -1.87
N THR A 70 11.78 0.93 -0.65
CA THR A 70 13.18 0.66 -0.31
C THR A 70 13.72 -0.60 -1.00
N VAL A 71 12.87 -1.58 -1.31
CA VAL A 71 13.29 -2.78 -2.04
C VAL A 71 13.36 -2.51 -3.54
N GLU A 72 12.32 -1.90 -4.10
CA GLU A 72 12.13 -1.85 -5.56
C GLU A 72 12.70 -0.58 -6.20
N CYS A 73 12.76 0.54 -5.48
CA CYS A 73 13.12 1.85 -6.04
C CYS A 73 14.53 2.30 -5.64
N LYS A 74 15.01 3.35 -6.32
CA LYS A 74 16.33 3.95 -6.09
C LYS A 74 16.28 5.47 -6.01
N ASN A 75 17.29 6.05 -5.36
CA ASN A 75 17.47 7.50 -5.32
C ASN A 75 17.59 8.06 -6.74
N GLY A 76 17.02 9.24 -6.95
CA GLY A 76 16.95 9.92 -8.24
C GLY A 76 15.63 9.72 -8.99
N GLN A 77 14.88 8.64 -8.71
CA GLN A 77 13.56 8.41 -9.31
C GLN A 77 12.50 9.36 -8.74
N VAL A 78 11.48 9.67 -9.53
CA VAL A 78 10.27 10.36 -9.08
C VAL A 78 9.31 9.34 -8.47
N LEU A 79 9.01 9.48 -7.18
CA LEU A 79 7.97 8.73 -6.50
C LEU A 79 6.60 9.32 -6.86
N LEU A 80 5.65 8.45 -7.24
CA LEU A 80 4.26 8.83 -7.46
C LEU A 80 3.34 8.07 -6.50
N LEU A 81 2.62 8.80 -5.65
CA LEU A 81 1.57 8.29 -4.77
C LEU A 81 0.22 8.85 -5.23
N HIS A 82 -0.84 8.04 -5.21
CA HIS A 82 -2.16 8.46 -5.69
C HIS A 82 -3.29 7.99 -4.77
N SER A 83 -4.17 8.92 -4.43
CA SER A 83 -5.45 8.68 -3.78
C SER A 83 -6.56 8.98 -4.78
N ASP A 84 -7.40 8.00 -5.07
CA ASP A 84 -8.56 8.17 -5.94
C ASP A 84 -9.73 8.81 -5.16
N LEU A 85 -9.86 8.49 -3.86
CA LEU A 85 -10.99 8.95 -3.04
C LEU A 85 -10.70 10.25 -2.29
N GLY A 86 -9.45 10.70 -2.23
CA GLY A 86 -9.08 11.93 -1.54
C GLY A 86 -9.29 11.89 -0.03
N ASN A 87 -9.25 10.71 0.59
CA ASN A 87 -9.52 10.55 2.01
C ASN A 87 -8.32 10.98 2.88
N SER A 88 -8.59 11.27 4.15
CA SER A 88 -7.56 11.71 5.11
C SER A 88 -6.54 10.62 5.44
N GLU A 89 -6.93 9.34 5.36
CA GLU A 89 -6.03 8.22 5.61
C GLU A 89 -4.89 8.17 4.58
N ASP A 90 -5.21 8.34 3.30
CA ASP A 90 -4.24 8.44 2.21
C ASP A 90 -3.37 9.68 2.38
N GLU A 91 -3.95 10.82 2.79
CA GLU A 91 -3.18 12.04 3.02
C GLU A 91 -2.12 11.86 4.12
N ASP A 92 -2.52 11.29 5.27
CA ASP A 92 -1.61 11.04 6.38
C ASP A 92 -0.58 9.96 6.05
N THR A 93 -0.99 8.92 5.32
CA THR A 93 -0.08 7.88 4.81
C THR A 93 0.98 8.50 3.92
N PHE A 94 0.58 9.25 2.91
CA PHE A 94 1.51 9.81 1.93
C PHE A 94 2.45 10.82 2.56
N ARG A 95 1.95 11.65 3.50
CA ARG A 95 2.78 12.59 4.28
C ARG A 95 3.92 11.87 5.01
N LYS A 96 3.63 10.73 5.66
CA LYS A 96 4.64 9.91 6.35
C LYS A 96 5.64 9.31 5.38
N VAL A 97 5.17 8.77 4.26
CA VAL A 97 6.01 8.17 3.21
C VAL A 97 6.99 9.19 2.64
N VAL A 98 6.53 10.37 2.23
CA VAL A 98 7.40 11.38 1.63
C VAL A 98 8.32 12.05 2.66
N ALA A 99 7.91 12.15 3.92
CA ALA A 99 8.78 12.64 5.00
C ALA A 99 10.00 11.74 5.20
N GLU A 100 9.85 10.43 4.99
CA GLU A 100 10.93 9.46 5.09
C GLU A 100 11.84 9.44 3.86
N LEU A 101 11.27 9.61 2.66
CA LEU A 101 11.96 9.33 1.40
C LEU A 101 12.46 10.56 0.62
N CYS A 102 11.86 11.73 0.86
CA CYS A 102 12.03 12.91 0.00
C CYS A 102 12.44 14.16 0.77
N SER A 103 13.17 15.08 0.11
CA SER A 103 13.42 16.41 0.66
C SER A 103 12.10 17.20 0.75
N PRO A 104 11.81 17.91 1.85
CA PRO A 104 10.56 18.66 1.99
C PRO A 104 10.31 19.67 0.86
N ALA A 105 11.38 20.25 0.31
CA ALA A 105 11.30 21.23 -0.78
C ALA A 105 10.91 20.61 -2.14
N GLU A 106 11.01 19.29 -2.28
CA GLU A 106 10.70 18.57 -3.53
C GLU A 106 9.33 17.89 -3.50
N ILE A 107 8.56 18.05 -2.42
CA ILE A 107 7.23 17.44 -2.28
C ILE A 107 6.21 18.32 -2.97
N ALA A 108 5.60 17.79 -4.02
CA ALA A 108 4.47 18.39 -4.71
C ALA A 108 3.20 17.58 -4.44
N ARG A 109 2.11 18.26 -4.07
CA ARG A 109 0.77 17.68 -4.01
C ARG A 109 -0.07 18.33 -5.09
N GLU A 110 -0.67 17.54 -5.96
CA GLU A 110 -1.43 18.00 -7.12
C GLU A 110 -2.82 17.37 -7.10
N SER A 111 -3.84 18.14 -7.50
CA SER A 111 -5.16 17.57 -7.76
C SER A 111 -5.11 16.68 -8.99
N SER A 112 -5.70 15.49 -8.88
CA SER A 112 -5.96 14.58 -10.01
C SER A 112 -7.47 14.34 -10.18
N ALA A 113 -8.27 15.32 -9.75
CA ALA A 113 -9.71 15.24 -9.73
C ALA A 113 -10.31 14.97 -11.12
N THR A 114 -11.32 14.11 -11.15
CA THR A 114 -12.17 13.85 -12.31
C THR A 114 -13.63 14.04 -11.93
N VAL A 115 -14.55 13.92 -12.89
CA VAL A 115 -16.00 13.93 -12.60
C VAL A 115 -16.39 12.79 -11.65
N GLU A 116 -15.79 11.61 -11.82
CA GLU A 116 -16.06 10.43 -10.99
C GLU A 116 -15.33 10.50 -9.63
N TYR A 117 -14.14 11.08 -9.61
CA TYR A 117 -13.27 11.19 -8.44
C TYR A 117 -12.91 12.65 -8.16
N PRO A 118 -13.83 13.46 -7.63
CA PRO A 118 -13.64 14.92 -7.50
C PRO A 118 -12.59 15.33 -6.46
N TYR A 119 -12.19 14.41 -5.60
CA TYR A 119 -11.21 14.66 -4.52
C TYR A 119 -9.88 13.95 -4.74
N ALA A 120 -9.69 13.28 -5.88
CA ALA A 120 -8.46 12.56 -6.17
C ALA A 120 -7.25 13.50 -6.16
N PHE A 121 -6.13 13.01 -5.65
CA PHE A 121 -4.87 13.75 -5.64
C PHE A 121 -3.65 12.83 -5.80
N GLN A 122 -2.57 13.41 -6.32
CA GLN A 122 -1.24 12.81 -6.38
C GLN A 122 -0.28 13.53 -5.44
N VAL A 123 0.64 12.77 -4.86
CA VAL A 123 1.84 13.31 -4.23
C VAL A 123 3.05 12.82 -5.01
N LYS A 124 3.92 13.75 -5.37
CA LYS A 124 5.12 13.52 -6.18
C LYS A 124 6.33 14.07 -5.47
N CYS A 125 7.44 13.33 -5.49
CA CYS A 125 8.72 13.87 -5.03
C CYS A 125 9.89 13.06 -5.59
N LYS A 126 11.07 13.69 -5.65
CA LYS A 126 12.30 12.99 -6.01
C LYS A 126 12.83 12.21 -4.82
N LEU A 127 13.08 10.92 -5.02
CA LEU A 127 13.65 10.04 -4.01
C LEU A 127 15.10 10.45 -3.75
N SER A 128 15.40 10.81 -2.50
CA SER A 128 16.74 11.22 -2.07
C SER A 128 17.22 10.53 -0.80
N LYS A 129 16.31 9.91 -0.02
CA LYS A 129 16.60 9.35 1.31
C LYS A 129 16.35 7.85 1.43
N ILE A 130 16.45 7.07 0.34
CA ILE A 130 16.14 5.62 0.40
C ILE A 130 17.07 4.88 1.37
N GLN A 131 18.35 5.25 1.44
CA GLN A 131 19.30 4.52 2.30
C GLN A 131 19.03 4.80 3.78
N GLU A 132 18.70 6.03 4.14
CA GLU A 132 18.28 6.42 5.49
C GLU A 132 16.95 5.74 5.85
N ALA A 133 15.99 5.73 4.91
CA ALA A 133 14.72 5.04 5.08
C ALA A 133 14.91 3.53 5.32
N LYS A 134 15.84 2.87 4.59
CA LYS A 134 16.20 1.45 4.84
C LYS A 134 16.68 1.21 6.26
N GLN A 135 17.58 2.08 6.75
CA GLN A 135 18.13 1.94 8.10
C GLN A 135 17.06 2.16 9.16
N ARG A 136 16.21 3.19 9.00
CA ARG A 136 15.11 3.46 9.92
C ARG A 136 14.05 2.36 9.89
N LEU A 137 13.73 1.85 8.71
CA LEU A 137 12.82 0.73 8.52
C LEU A 137 13.33 -0.52 9.26
N ALA A 138 14.61 -0.88 9.06
CA ALA A 138 15.23 -2.01 9.75
C ALA A 138 15.31 -1.82 11.27
N ALA A 139 15.57 -0.59 11.75
CA ALA A 139 15.57 -0.30 13.18
C ALA A 139 14.17 -0.45 13.79
N ALA A 140 13.15 0.08 13.11
CA ALA A 140 11.78 -0.06 13.56
C ALA A 140 11.29 -1.52 13.48
N ASP A 141 11.73 -2.32 12.49
CA ASP A 141 11.36 -3.75 12.37
C ASP A 141 11.92 -4.60 13.50
N ARG A 142 13.02 -4.17 14.15
CA ARG A 142 13.53 -4.81 15.37
C ARG A 142 12.69 -4.51 16.61
N ILE A 143 11.91 -3.42 16.58
CA ILE A 143 11.01 -3.04 17.67
C ILE A 143 9.66 -3.71 17.46
N GLN A 144 9.11 -3.56 16.26
CA GLN A 144 7.82 -4.11 15.88
C GLN A 144 7.75 -4.24 14.34
N THR A 145 7.50 -5.45 13.88
CA THR A 145 7.25 -5.74 12.46
C THR A 145 5.88 -5.23 12.02
N VAL A 146 5.70 -5.01 10.71
CA VAL A 146 4.39 -4.60 10.17
C VAL A 146 3.30 -5.65 10.43
N ASP A 147 3.64 -6.93 10.43
CA ASP A 147 2.69 -8.02 10.70
C ASP A 147 2.23 -7.99 12.17
N GLU A 148 3.14 -7.75 13.12
CA GLU A 148 2.80 -7.53 14.53
C GLU A 148 1.94 -6.28 14.70
N MET A 149 2.25 -5.17 14.03
CA MET A 149 1.41 -3.96 14.03
C MET A 149 -0.02 -4.29 13.58
N ILE A 150 -0.17 -5.07 12.51
CA ILE A 150 -1.48 -5.47 11.98
C ILE A 150 -2.21 -6.36 12.99
N GLN A 151 -1.53 -7.37 13.55
CA GLN A 151 -2.14 -8.31 14.51
C GLN A 151 -2.61 -7.63 15.80
N GLU A 152 -1.80 -6.75 16.37
CA GLU A 152 -2.14 -6.04 17.60
C GLU A 152 -3.28 -5.03 17.42
N ARG A 153 -3.35 -4.40 16.24
CA ARG A 153 -4.32 -3.33 15.94
C ARG A 153 -5.56 -3.83 15.22
N ALA A 154 -5.60 -5.10 14.83
CA ALA A 154 -6.76 -5.73 14.22
C ALA A 154 -7.94 -5.71 15.21
N PRO A 155 -9.17 -5.53 14.73
CA PRO A 155 -10.32 -5.59 15.61
C PRO A 155 -10.43 -7.00 16.19
N VAL A 156 -10.61 -7.08 17.50
CA VAL A 156 -10.98 -8.34 18.14
C VAL A 156 -12.30 -8.76 17.53
N GLN A 157 -12.29 -9.84 16.74
CA GLN A 157 -13.52 -10.51 16.37
C GLN A 157 -14.11 -11.05 17.67
N ARG A 158 -14.93 -10.24 18.34
CA ARG A 158 -16.00 -10.80 19.15
C ARG A 158 -16.81 -11.58 18.14
N ARG A 159 -16.55 -12.89 18.07
CA ARG A 159 -17.63 -13.82 17.75
C ARG A 159 -18.77 -13.30 18.60
N ALA A 160 -19.90 -13.00 17.97
CA ALA A 160 -21.13 -12.98 18.73
C ALA A 160 -21.21 -14.38 19.34
N GLU A 161 -20.62 -14.55 20.52
CA GLU A 161 -21.12 -15.50 21.49
C GLU A 161 -22.60 -15.20 21.46
N THR A 162 -23.33 -16.12 20.87
CA THR A 162 -24.77 -16.09 20.91
C THR A 162 -25.05 -16.20 22.38
N ASP A 163 -25.16 -15.04 23.03
CA ASP A 163 -25.43 -14.92 24.44
C ASP A 163 -26.63 -15.80 24.64
N GLY A 164 -26.46 -16.84 25.46
CA GLY A 164 -27.45 -17.90 25.70
C GLY A 164 -28.70 -17.40 26.43
N ASN A 165 -29.04 -16.12 26.27
CA ASN A 165 -30.27 -15.48 26.67
C ASN A 165 -31.04 -15.02 25.42
N ALA A 166 -31.37 -15.98 24.56
CA ALA A 166 -32.56 -15.81 23.74
C ALA A 166 -33.77 -15.67 24.67
N PRO A 167 -34.59 -14.59 24.57
CA PRO A 167 -35.90 -14.61 25.20
C PRO A 167 -36.65 -15.80 24.60
N LYS A 168 -37.17 -16.69 25.46
CA LYS A 168 -37.90 -17.93 25.09
C LYS A 168 -38.81 -17.66 23.89
N SER A 169 -38.33 -17.98 22.70
CA SER A 169 -39.15 -17.97 21.50
C SER A 169 -40.07 -19.18 21.60
N LYS A 170 -41.36 -18.91 21.41
CA LYS A 170 -42.41 -19.93 21.41
C LYS A 170 -42.02 -21.04 20.43
N GLU A 171 -42.13 -22.28 20.91
CA GLU A 171 -41.86 -23.50 20.18
C GLU A 171 -42.47 -23.49 18.78
N CYS A 172 -41.61 -23.47 17.75
CA CYS A 172 -41.92 -24.12 16.48
C CYS A 172 -41.17 -25.44 16.48
N SER A 173 -41.73 -26.41 17.20
CA SER A 173 -41.25 -27.79 17.18
C SER A 173 -41.56 -28.39 15.81
N GLN A 174 -40.58 -28.39 14.90
CA GLN A 174 -40.44 -29.46 13.91
C GLN A 174 -39.06 -29.42 13.24
N LYS A 175 -38.34 -30.55 13.37
CA LYS A 175 -37.07 -30.83 12.71
C LYS A 175 -37.26 -30.75 11.20
N ILE A 176 -36.74 -29.69 10.58
CA ILE A 176 -36.65 -29.59 9.12
C ILE A 176 -35.48 -30.48 8.69
N GLY A 177 -35.80 -31.68 8.21
CA GLY A 177 -34.85 -32.57 7.58
C GLY A 177 -34.49 -32.04 6.18
N LEU A 178 -33.21 -32.15 5.82
CA LEU A 178 -32.60 -31.69 4.56
C LEU A 178 -33.31 -32.13 3.25
N GLY A 179 -34.28 -33.05 3.32
CA GLY A 179 -35.11 -33.46 2.18
C GLY A 179 -36.23 -32.48 1.79
N GLN A 180 -36.61 -31.51 2.64
CA GLN A 180 -37.75 -30.62 2.38
C GLN A 180 -37.41 -29.35 1.57
N ILE A 181 -36.13 -29.03 1.37
CA ILE A 181 -35.70 -27.88 0.55
C ILE A 181 -35.78 -28.19 -0.96
N LEU A 182 -35.79 -29.47 -1.36
CA LEU A 182 -35.73 -29.88 -2.76
C LEU A 182 -37.09 -29.93 -3.50
N LEU A 183 -38.22 -29.76 -2.81
CA LEU A 183 -39.56 -29.81 -3.42
C LEU A 183 -40.37 -28.52 -3.32
N GLY A 184 -39.74 -27.39 -3.01
CA GLY A 184 -40.31 -26.06 -3.29
C GLY A 184 -41.72 -25.83 -2.73
N PHE A 185 -41.93 -26.02 -1.43
CA PHE A 185 -43.14 -25.53 -0.75
C PHE A 185 -42.74 -24.62 0.41
N GLY A 186 -43.09 -23.34 0.26
CA GLY A 186 -42.90 -22.30 1.26
C GLY A 186 -43.71 -22.55 2.53
N GLY A 187 -43.08 -22.28 3.67
CA GLY A 187 -43.74 -22.15 4.97
C GLY A 187 -43.73 -20.68 5.39
N ASN A 188 -44.90 -20.05 5.40
CA ASN A 188 -45.12 -18.69 5.86
C ASN A 188 -45.21 -18.71 7.40
N CYS A 189 -44.19 -18.20 8.10
CA CYS A 189 -44.34 -17.87 9.53
C CYS A 189 -45.11 -16.55 9.63
N ARG A 190 -46.19 -16.54 10.42
CA ARG A 190 -46.97 -15.33 10.69
C ARG A 190 -46.57 -14.73 12.04
#